data_AF-A0AAU2WXP1-F1
#
_entry.id   AF-A0AAU2WXP1-F1
#
_cell.length_a   1.000
_cell.length_b   1.000
_cell.length_c   1.000
_cell.angle_alpha   90.00
_cell.angle_beta   90.00
_cell.angle_gamma   90.00
#
_symmetry.space_group_name_H-M   'P 1'
#
loop_
_entity.id
_entity.type
_entity.pdbx_description
1 polymer ?
#
loop_
_entity_poly.entity_id
_entity_poly.type
_entity_poly.pdbx_seq_one_letter_code
_entity_poly.pdbx_strand_id
1 'polypeptide(L)'
;MRPTGVIFAALDCDADVIEDWNRWYDLEHTPPNLLLDGVLQSRRYVAPPELHDVRIAAEGSPFAGGRSTFLTIYTLLGDPVAAFQGMTGLRDVLVAAGRMEFPADKKAVRDGDVFATVAATGDDGIRLPGDEVPFVGHTGIVVTQRRGGTEAARARAGRLPALDGVHGVWSLASGTRDGLELDIVFVEGDEAATAARLRAAEPHDAATEIVVDAPFRLIDPLRYPWAADIRASDLPAKVGG
;
A
#
# COMPACT_ATOMS: atom_id res chain seq x y z
N MET A 1 -20.83 3.81 6.49
CA MET A 1 -20.58 3.05 5.24
C MET A 1 -19.46 2.08 5.53
N ARG A 2 -19.55 0.80 5.11
CA ARG A 2 -18.56 -0.22 5.47
C ARG A 2 -17.52 -0.39 4.35
N PRO A 3 -16.21 -0.29 4.63
CA PRO A 3 -15.17 -0.53 3.63
C PRO A 3 -15.15 -2.00 3.21
N THR A 4 -15.20 -2.23 1.91
CA THR A 4 -15.34 -3.59 1.34
C THR A 4 -14.07 -4.12 0.72
N GLY A 5 -13.06 -3.28 0.51
CA GLY A 5 -11.80 -3.71 -0.08
C GLY A 5 -10.88 -2.55 -0.46
N VAL A 6 -9.80 -2.88 -1.16
CA VAL A 6 -8.89 -1.90 -1.73
C VAL A 6 -8.53 -2.22 -3.18
N ILE A 7 -8.25 -1.18 -3.97
CA ILE A 7 -7.32 -1.31 -5.09
C ILE A 7 -5.92 -1.03 -4.54
N PHE A 8 -5.01 -1.95 -4.75
CA PHE A 8 -3.61 -1.85 -4.32
C PHE A 8 -2.72 -1.78 -5.56
N ALA A 9 -1.82 -0.81 -5.62
CA ALA A 9 -0.83 -0.72 -6.67
C ALA A 9 0.54 -0.39 -6.08
N ALA A 10 1.54 -1.21 -6.42
CA ALA A 10 2.94 -0.96 -6.13
C ALA A 10 3.64 -0.45 -7.39
N LEU A 11 4.34 0.68 -7.27
CA LEU A 11 4.82 1.46 -8.41
C LEU A 11 6.26 1.92 -8.22
N ASP A 12 6.91 2.17 -9.34
CA ASP A 12 8.17 2.91 -9.43
C ASP A 12 8.05 4.05 -10.45
N CYS A 13 8.94 5.03 -10.31
CA CYS A 13 9.26 6.00 -11.34
C CYS A 13 10.78 6.17 -11.42
N ASP A 14 11.28 6.78 -12.50
CA ASP A 14 12.68 7.16 -12.57
C ASP A 14 13.03 8.19 -11.49
N ALA A 15 14.24 8.10 -10.93
CA ALA A 15 14.69 8.97 -9.84
C ALA A 15 14.79 10.47 -10.25
N ASP A 16 14.88 10.76 -11.55
CA ASP A 16 14.95 12.12 -12.09
C ASP A 16 13.59 12.83 -12.17
N VAL A 17 12.47 12.12 -11.97
CA VAL A 17 11.11 12.67 -12.09
C VAL A 17 10.22 12.38 -10.87
N ILE A 18 10.81 12.04 -9.72
CA ILE A 18 10.06 11.69 -8.51
C ILE A 18 9.03 12.76 -8.14
N GLU A 19 9.44 14.03 -8.09
CA GLU A 19 8.59 15.14 -7.69
C GLU A 19 7.47 15.36 -8.72
N ASP A 20 7.81 15.35 -10.02
CA ASP A 20 6.84 15.49 -11.11
C ASP A 20 5.81 14.36 -11.11
N TRP A 21 6.26 13.13 -10.87
CA TRP A 21 5.42 11.94 -10.80
C TRP A 21 4.40 12.02 -9.67
N ASN A 22 4.87 12.38 -8.47
CA ASN A 22 4.01 12.47 -7.31
C ASN A 22 3.06 13.67 -7.41
N ARG A 23 3.53 14.78 -8.00
CA ARG A 23 2.68 15.95 -8.27
C ARG A 23 1.59 15.64 -9.29
N TRP A 24 1.90 14.92 -10.36
CA TRP A 24 0.90 14.44 -11.31
C TRP A 24 -0.13 13.54 -10.63
N TYR A 25 0.30 12.66 -9.72
CA TYR A 25 -0.62 11.82 -8.96
C TYR A 25 -1.60 12.64 -8.10
N ASP A 26 -1.07 13.63 -7.38
CA ASP A 26 -1.84 14.46 -6.45
C ASP A 26 -2.83 15.38 -7.19
N LEU A 27 -2.42 15.91 -8.34
CA LEU A 27 -3.20 16.94 -9.05
C LEU A 27 -4.07 16.40 -10.19
N GLU A 28 -3.74 15.23 -10.75
CA GLU A 28 -4.38 14.77 -11.99
C GLU A 28 -4.85 13.32 -11.95
N HIS A 29 -4.05 12.39 -11.42
CA HIS A 29 -4.41 10.96 -11.43
C HIS A 29 -5.45 10.61 -10.36
N THR A 30 -5.22 11.01 -9.12
CA THR A 30 -6.08 10.66 -7.99
C THR A 30 -7.43 11.38 -7.98
N PRO A 31 -7.53 12.71 -8.26
CA PRO A 31 -8.79 13.43 -8.17
C PRO A 31 -9.97 12.82 -8.97
N PRO A 32 -9.84 12.43 -10.26
CA PRO A 32 -10.96 11.86 -10.99
C PRO A 32 -11.34 10.47 -10.47
N ASN A 33 -10.38 9.69 -9.96
CA ASN A 33 -10.64 8.38 -9.36
C ASN A 33 -11.46 8.48 -8.06
N LEU A 34 -11.25 9.53 -7.26
CA LEU A 34 -12.03 9.78 -6.04
C LEU A 34 -13.49 10.16 -6.30
N LEU A 35 -13.82 10.56 -7.52
CA LEU A 35 -15.20 10.88 -7.92
C LEU A 35 -15.98 9.67 -8.41
N LEU A 36 -15.33 8.50 -8.53
CA LEU A 36 -16.00 7.27 -8.95
C LEU A 36 -16.88 6.70 -7.83
N ASP A 37 -18.06 6.24 -8.19
CA ASP A 37 -18.92 5.47 -7.30
C ASP A 37 -18.18 4.24 -6.78
N GLY A 38 -18.22 4.04 -5.46
CA GLY A 38 -17.52 2.95 -4.80
C GLY A 38 -16.07 3.25 -4.41
N VAL A 39 -15.49 4.41 -4.77
CA VAL A 39 -14.19 4.86 -4.27
C VAL A 39 -14.41 5.89 -3.16
N LEU A 40 -13.92 5.60 -1.96
CA LEU A 40 -14.12 6.46 -0.79
C LEU A 40 -12.89 7.29 -0.44
N GLN A 41 -11.70 6.74 -0.64
CA GLN A 41 -10.45 7.38 -0.27
C GLN A 41 -9.31 6.91 -1.16
N SER A 42 -8.29 7.76 -1.30
CA SER A 42 -7.00 7.41 -1.87
C SER A 42 -5.92 7.83 -0.88
N ARG A 43 -4.96 6.94 -0.63
CA ARG A 43 -3.72 7.25 0.09
C ARG A 43 -2.53 6.76 -0.71
N ARG A 44 -1.46 7.54 -0.67
CA ARG A 44 -0.19 7.21 -1.32
C ARG A 44 0.90 7.12 -0.30
N TYR A 45 1.81 6.18 -0.51
CA TYR A 45 2.89 5.89 0.41
C TYR A 45 4.21 5.75 -0.33
N VAL A 46 5.31 5.94 0.39
CA VAL A 46 6.68 5.83 -0.11
C VAL A 46 7.51 4.99 0.84
N ALA A 47 8.40 4.17 0.28
CA ALA A 47 9.50 3.55 0.99
C ALA A 47 10.78 4.29 0.57
N PRO A 48 11.26 5.27 1.34
CA PRO A 48 12.60 5.82 1.16
C PRO A 48 13.67 4.76 1.51
N PRO A 49 14.97 5.02 1.26
CA PRO A 49 16.02 4.01 1.37
C PRO A 49 16.04 3.30 2.72
N GLU A 50 15.85 4.03 3.82
CA GLU A 50 15.84 3.46 5.17
C GLU A 50 14.70 2.45 5.40
N LEU A 51 13.58 2.58 4.68
CA LEU A 51 12.47 1.63 4.74
C LEU A 51 12.69 0.42 3.82
N HIS A 52 13.47 0.58 2.75
CA HIS A 52 13.95 -0.54 1.95
C HIS A 52 14.95 -1.41 2.71
N ASP A 53 15.83 -0.82 3.52
CA ASP A 53 16.85 -1.55 4.29
C ASP A 53 16.24 -2.56 5.29
N VAL A 54 15.05 -2.27 5.80
CA VAL A 54 14.32 -3.14 6.73
C VAL A 54 13.22 -3.96 6.06
N ARG A 55 13.09 -3.90 4.73
CA ARG A 55 12.08 -4.66 3.98
C ARG A 55 12.46 -6.14 3.93
N ILE A 56 11.47 -7.00 4.11
CA ILE A 56 11.57 -8.42 3.76
C ILE A 56 10.77 -8.61 2.47
N ALA A 57 11.40 -9.08 1.41
CA ALA A 57 10.74 -9.38 0.15
C ALA A 57 11.24 -10.71 -0.38
N ALA A 58 10.32 -11.55 -0.88
CA ALA A 58 10.69 -12.78 -1.55
C ALA A 58 11.53 -12.48 -2.80
N GLU A 59 12.53 -13.31 -3.08
CA GLU A 59 13.32 -13.21 -4.29
C GLU A 59 12.42 -13.29 -5.53
N GLY A 60 12.68 -12.45 -6.53
CA GLY A 60 11.87 -12.38 -7.74
C GLY A 60 10.48 -11.75 -7.58
N SER A 61 10.08 -11.37 -6.36
CA SER A 61 8.83 -10.62 -6.16
C SER A 61 8.91 -9.21 -6.76
N PRO A 62 7.76 -8.59 -7.07
CA PRO A 62 7.72 -7.18 -7.49
C PRO A 62 8.33 -6.17 -6.50
N PHE A 63 8.61 -6.60 -5.27
CA PHE A 63 9.17 -5.79 -4.17
C PHE A 63 10.67 -6.02 -3.94
N ALA A 64 11.27 -7.01 -4.61
CA ALA A 64 12.68 -7.32 -4.51
C ALA A 64 13.57 -6.29 -5.24
N GLY A 65 14.87 -6.29 -4.95
CA GLY A 65 15.86 -5.49 -5.67
C GLY A 65 15.64 -3.97 -5.60
N GLY A 66 15.11 -3.46 -4.47
CA GLY A 66 14.84 -2.03 -4.29
C GLY A 66 13.67 -1.49 -5.12
N ARG A 67 12.81 -2.36 -5.67
CA ARG A 67 11.63 -1.99 -6.48
C ARG A 67 10.40 -1.72 -5.64
N SER A 68 9.32 -1.23 -6.26
CA SER A 68 8.07 -0.89 -5.57
C SER A 68 8.31 0.14 -4.45
N THR A 69 8.86 1.28 -4.86
CA THR A 69 9.17 2.42 -4.00
C THR A 69 7.90 3.13 -3.52
N PHE A 70 6.85 3.12 -4.35
CA PHE A 70 5.60 3.81 -4.07
C PHE A 70 4.44 2.83 -3.97
N LEU A 71 3.49 3.13 -3.08
CA LEU A 71 2.18 2.48 -3.07
C LEU A 71 1.08 3.51 -3.33
N THR A 72 0.05 3.07 -4.04
CA THR A 72 -1.26 3.75 -4.07
C THR A 72 -2.32 2.76 -3.61
N ILE A 73 -3.13 3.18 -2.64
CA ILE A 73 -4.24 2.40 -2.11
C ILE A 73 -5.51 3.22 -2.25
N TYR A 74 -6.50 2.68 -2.95
CA TYR A 74 -7.86 3.21 -2.98
C TYR A 74 -8.74 2.37 -2.07
N THR A 75 -9.36 2.98 -1.06
CA THR A 75 -10.35 2.33 -0.19
C THR A 75 -11.70 2.31 -0.87
N LEU A 76 -12.33 1.14 -0.91
CA LEU A 76 -13.54 0.88 -1.67
C LEU A 76 -14.77 0.68 -0.79
N LEU A 77 -15.93 0.97 -1.38
CA LEU A 77 -17.26 0.64 -0.89
C LEU A 77 -18.00 -0.19 -1.94
N GLY A 78 -19.00 -0.97 -1.51
CA GLY A 78 -19.79 -1.79 -2.42
C GLY A 78 -18.97 -2.95 -2.99
N ASP A 79 -19.15 -3.27 -4.27
CA ASP A 79 -18.40 -4.34 -4.94
C ASP A 79 -17.00 -3.85 -5.37
N PRO A 80 -15.90 -4.39 -4.78
CA PRO A 80 -14.55 -4.02 -5.15
C PRO A 80 -14.23 -4.23 -6.63
N VAL A 81 -14.76 -5.29 -7.24
CA VAL A 81 -14.50 -5.61 -8.65
C VAL A 81 -15.15 -4.57 -9.54
N ALA A 82 -16.40 -4.20 -9.27
CA ALA A 82 -17.10 -3.16 -10.02
C ALA A 82 -16.37 -1.80 -9.94
N ALA A 83 -15.89 -1.41 -8.75
CA ALA A 83 -15.13 -0.17 -8.58
C ALA A 83 -13.81 -0.20 -9.38
N PHE A 84 -13.10 -1.33 -9.38
CA PHE A 84 -11.87 -1.51 -10.17
C PHE A 84 -12.12 -1.43 -11.68
N GLN A 85 -13.21 -2.02 -12.17
CA GLN A 85 -13.61 -1.89 -13.59
C GLN A 85 -13.99 -0.45 -13.94
N GLY A 86 -14.68 0.26 -13.05
CA GLY A 86 -14.97 1.69 -13.22
C GLY A 86 -13.71 2.54 -13.38
N MET A 87 -12.69 2.30 -12.56
CA MET A 87 -11.40 2.97 -12.67
C MET A 87 -10.67 2.67 -13.99
N THR A 88 -10.75 1.42 -14.45
CA THR A 88 -10.18 1.01 -15.74
C THR A 88 -10.88 1.73 -16.91
N GLY A 89 -12.21 1.78 -16.90
CA GLY A 89 -12.96 2.51 -17.94
C GLY A 89 -12.71 4.02 -17.92
N LEU A 90 -12.60 4.63 -16.73
CA LEU A 90 -12.30 6.06 -16.59
C LEU A 90 -10.92 6.40 -17.14
N ARG A 91 -9.92 5.52 -16.97
CA ARG A 91 -8.58 5.72 -17.53
C ARG A 91 -8.63 5.96 -19.04
N ASP A 92 -9.40 5.18 -19.78
CA ASP A 92 -9.49 5.32 -21.24
C ASP A 92 -10.10 6.66 -21.65
N VAL A 93 -11.12 7.12 -20.90
CA VAL A 93 -11.74 8.44 -21.09
C VAL A 93 -10.74 9.56 -20.82
N LEU A 94 -9.97 9.46 -19.73
CA LEU A 94 -8.96 10.45 -19.39
C LEU A 94 -7.88 10.52 -20.47
N VAL A 95 -7.36 9.38 -20.91
CA VAL A 95 -6.34 9.31 -21.97
C VAL A 95 -6.84 9.96 -23.26
N ALA A 96 -8.09 9.67 -23.66
CA ALA A 96 -8.69 10.29 -24.84
C ALA A 96 -8.86 11.81 -24.70
N ALA A 97 -8.98 12.31 -23.47
CA ALA A 97 -9.10 13.74 -23.16
C ALA A 97 -7.75 14.45 -22.96
N GLY A 98 -6.61 13.78 -23.21
CA GLY A 98 -5.28 14.36 -22.93
C GLY A 98 -5.03 14.56 -21.43
N ARG A 99 -5.72 13.79 -20.59
CA ARG A 99 -5.48 13.71 -19.15
C ARG A 99 -4.85 12.34 -18.89
N MET A 100 -3.80 12.24 -18.08
CA MET A 100 -2.91 11.08 -17.88
C MET A 100 -1.56 11.13 -18.64
N GLU A 101 -1.07 12.33 -18.99
CA GLU A 101 0.11 12.50 -19.86
C GLU A 101 1.48 12.26 -19.20
N PHE A 102 1.55 11.57 -18.06
CA PHE A 102 2.87 11.27 -17.47
C PHE A 102 3.64 10.27 -18.34
N PRO A 103 4.93 10.52 -18.66
CA PRO A 103 5.71 9.69 -19.58
C PRO A 103 5.71 8.21 -19.18
N ALA A 104 5.24 7.33 -20.09
CA ALA A 104 5.03 5.92 -19.79
C ALA A 104 6.34 5.15 -19.56
N ASP A 105 7.43 5.58 -20.18
CA ASP A 105 8.79 5.04 -20.04
C ASP A 105 9.46 5.42 -18.71
N LYS A 106 8.88 6.39 -18.00
CA LYS A 106 9.39 6.92 -16.72
C LYS A 106 8.73 6.32 -15.49
N LYS A 107 7.79 5.39 -15.67
CA LYS A 107 7.02 4.77 -14.58
C LYS A 107 6.81 3.30 -14.84
N ALA A 108 6.59 2.53 -13.78
CA ALA A 108 6.19 1.14 -13.86
C ALA A 108 5.20 0.81 -12.76
N VAL A 109 4.13 0.07 -13.13
CA VAL A 109 3.33 -0.67 -12.16
C VAL A 109 4.00 -2.02 -11.99
N ARG A 110 4.47 -2.33 -10.78
CA ARG A 110 5.18 -3.56 -10.45
C ARG A 110 4.24 -4.65 -9.95
N ASP A 111 3.30 -4.25 -9.12
CA ASP A 111 2.24 -5.10 -8.62
C ASP A 111 0.92 -4.33 -8.62
N GLY A 112 -0.19 -5.04 -8.82
CA GLY A 112 -1.51 -4.45 -8.86
C GLY A 112 -2.59 -5.50 -8.62
N ASP A 113 -3.56 -5.17 -7.77
CA ASP A 113 -4.70 -6.05 -7.49
C ASP A 113 -5.89 -5.29 -6.94
N VAL A 114 -7.02 -6.00 -6.90
CA VAL A 114 -8.18 -5.65 -6.09
C VAL A 114 -8.33 -6.68 -4.98
N PHE A 115 -8.36 -6.21 -3.74
CA PHE A 115 -8.51 -7.05 -2.55
C PHE A 115 -9.86 -6.77 -1.90
N ALA A 116 -10.52 -7.82 -1.40
CA ALA A 116 -11.75 -7.73 -0.62
C ALA A 116 -11.45 -7.84 0.89
N THR A 117 -12.18 -7.07 1.70
CA THR A 117 -12.11 -7.15 3.16
C THR A 117 -12.46 -8.56 3.62
N VAL A 118 -11.62 -9.13 4.48
CA VAL A 118 -11.92 -10.37 5.20
C VAL A 118 -12.09 -10.11 6.68
N ALA A 119 -11.20 -9.31 7.28
CA ALA A 119 -11.28 -8.92 8.69
C ALA A 119 -10.62 -7.57 8.91
N ALA A 120 -11.02 -6.88 9.98
CA ALA A 120 -10.34 -5.69 10.46
C ALA A 120 -10.41 -5.65 11.99
N THR A 121 -9.30 -5.33 12.62
CA THR A 121 -9.17 -5.25 14.08
C THR A 121 -8.53 -3.92 14.43
N GLY A 122 -9.22 -3.10 15.24
CA GLY A 122 -8.71 -1.83 15.73
C GLY A 122 -8.11 -1.95 17.12
N ASP A 123 -7.45 -0.88 17.56
CA ASP A 123 -6.96 -0.72 18.92
C ASP A 123 -8.13 -0.44 19.90
N ASP A 124 -8.28 -1.33 20.89
CA ASP A 124 -9.30 -1.24 21.95
C ASP A 124 -9.07 -0.02 22.86
N GLY A 125 -7.83 0.44 23.00
CA GLY A 125 -7.46 1.61 23.81
C GLY A 125 -8.11 2.91 23.31
N ILE A 126 -8.27 3.04 22.00
CA ILE A 126 -9.00 4.14 21.35
C ILE A 126 -10.41 3.74 20.90
N ARG A 127 -10.84 2.51 21.21
CA ARG A 127 -12.15 1.93 20.88
C ARG A 127 -12.46 1.97 19.38
N LEU A 128 -11.45 1.73 18.53
CA LEU A 128 -11.59 1.81 17.08
C LEU A 128 -12.35 0.60 16.51
N PRO A 129 -13.57 0.78 15.96
CA PRO A 129 -14.30 -0.30 15.32
C PRO A 129 -13.60 -0.78 14.05
N GLY A 130 -13.75 -2.07 13.71
CA GLY A 130 -13.08 -2.68 12.55
C GLY A 130 -13.43 -2.01 11.21
N ASP A 131 -14.67 -1.54 11.03
CA ASP A 131 -15.09 -0.82 9.82
C ASP A 131 -14.55 0.62 9.73
N GLU A 132 -13.97 1.15 10.82
CA GLU A 132 -13.33 2.45 10.86
C GLU A 132 -11.80 2.37 10.71
N VAL A 133 -11.20 1.17 10.88
CA VAL A 133 -9.75 0.94 10.77
C VAL A 133 -9.14 1.55 9.50
N PRO A 134 -9.73 1.40 8.30
CA PRO A 134 -9.13 1.97 7.09
C PRO A 134 -9.05 3.49 7.08
N PHE A 135 -9.74 4.19 7.98
CA PHE A 135 -9.81 5.65 8.01
C PHE A 135 -9.01 6.27 9.15
N VAL A 136 -8.50 5.46 10.09
CA VAL A 136 -7.74 5.95 11.23
C VAL A 136 -6.54 6.79 10.79
N GLY A 137 -6.24 7.85 11.54
CA GLY A 137 -5.03 8.65 11.34
C GLY A 137 -3.78 7.79 11.58
N HIS A 138 -2.74 8.01 10.78
CA HIS A 138 -1.47 7.28 10.88
C HIS A 138 -0.38 8.06 10.12
N THR A 139 0.88 7.76 10.41
CA THR A 139 2.04 8.33 9.69
C THR A 139 2.63 7.36 8.68
N GLY A 140 2.34 6.06 8.83
CA GLY A 140 2.78 5.03 7.91
C GLY A 140 1.94 3.76 7.97
N ILE A 141 2.31 2.80 7.16
CA ILE A 141 1.75 1.45 7.15
C ILE A 141 2.86 0.40 7.13
N VAL A 142 2.58 -0.78 7.65
CA VAL A 142 3.34 -1.99 7.33
C VAL A 142 2.44 -2.89 6.50
N VAL A 143 2.87 -3.19 5.28
CA VAL A 143 2.15 -4.06 4.35
C VAL A 143 2.77 -5.45 4.40
N THR A 144 1.94 -6.47 4.61
CA THR A 144 2.32 -7.87 4.45
C THR A 144 1.50 -8.50 3.33
N GLN A 145 2.11 -8.83 2.20
CA GLN A 145 1.50 -9.76 1.24
C GLN A 145 2.02 -11.16 1.50
N ARG A 146 1.11 -12.14 1.52
CA ARG A 146 1.43 -13.51 1.95
C ARG A 146 0.57 -14.57 1.27
N ARG A 147 1.04 -15.81 1.32
CA ARG A 147 0.32 -17.01 0.90
C ARG A 147 0.38 -18.07 1.99
N GLY A 148 -0.70 -18.83 2.17
CA GLY A 148 -0.77 -19.87 3.20
C GLY A 148 -0.81 -19.34 4.63
N GLY A 149 -0.94 -20.26 5.59
CA GLY A 149 -1.01 -19.94 7.03
C GLY A 149 -2.13 -18.98 7.43
N THR A 150 -3.24 -18.93 6.67
CA THR A 150 -4.31 -17.94 6.81
C THR A 150 -4.82 -17.81 8.24
N GLU A 151 -5.17 -18.91 8.91
CA GLU A 151 -5.69 -18.87 10.28
C GLU A 151 -4.68 -18.27 11.26
N ALA A 152 -3.41 -18.70 11.19
CA ALA A 152 -2.34 -18.21 12.04
C ALA A 152 -2.09 -16.70 11.80
N ALA A 153 -2.10 -16.27 10.54
CA ALA A 153 -1.94 -14.87 10.18
C ALA A 153 -3.13 -14.01 10.62
N ARG A 154 -4.37 -14.51 10.57
CA ARG A 154 -5.56 -13.81 11.10
C ARG A 154 -5.48 -13.68 12.62
N ALA A 155 -5.06 -14.72 13.31
CA ALA A 155 -4.84 -14.67 14.75
C ALA A 155 -3.74 -13.66 15.11
N ARG A 156 -2.66 -13.63 14.33
CA ARG A 156 -1.58 -12.64 14.46
C ARG A 156 -2.11 -11.22 14.28
N ALA A 157 -2.82 -10.95 13.18
CA ALA A 157 -3.41 -9.64 12.89
C ALA A 157 -4.31 -9.14 14.04
N GLY A 158 -5.06 -10.03 14.70
CA GLY A 158 -5.89 -9.68 15.85
C GLY A 158 -5.12 -9.27 17.12
N ARG A 159 -3.82 -9.58 17.22
CA ARG A 159 -2.97 -9.22 18.38
C ARG A 159 -2.15 -7.96 18.14
N LEU A 160 -1.84 -7.61 16.90
CA LEU A 160 -0.99 -6.45 16.58
C LEU A 160 -1.50 -5.11 17.13
N PRO A 161 -2.82 -4.79 17.16
CA PRO A 161 -3.29 -3.52 17.70
C PRO A 161 -2.98 -3.31 19.20
N ALA A 162 -2.62 -4.36 19.94
CA ALA A 162 -2.18 -4.22 21.33
C ALA A 162 -0.71 -3.75 21.45
N LEU A 163 0.02 -3.66 20.34
CA LEU A 163 1.39 -3.19 20.31
C LEU A 163 1.41 -1.66 20.15
N ASP A 164 2.35 -1.01 20.84
CA ASP A 164 2.53 0.45 20.81
C ASP A 164 2.54 1.03 19.38
N GLY A 165 1.99 2.22 19.15
CA GLY A 165 1.95 2.84 17.82
C GLY A 165 1.26 2.04 16.70
N VAL A 166 0.48 0.99 17.00
CA VAL A 166 -0.38 0.29 16.03
C VAL A 166 -1.83 0.64 16.30
N HIS A 167 -2.50 1.27 15.33
CA HIS A 167 -3.90 1.66 15.51
C HIS A 167 -4.89 0.61 15.03
N GLY A 168 -4.49 -0.22 14.07
CA GLY A 168 -5.35 -1.28 13.56
C GLY A 168 -4.71 -2.06 12.43
N VAL A 169 -5.31 -3.21 12.15
CA VAL A 169 -4.95 -4.08 11.04
C VAL A 169 -6.17 -4.31 10.17
N TRP A 170 -6.02 -4.06 8.88
CA TRP A 170 -7.02 -4.44 7.89
C TRP A 170 -6.48 -5.57 7.04
N SER A 171 -7.13 -6.72 7.10
CA SER A 171 -6.65 -7.93 6.43
C SER A 171 -7.63 -8.39 5.36
N LEU A 172 -7.11 -8.62 4.16
CA LEU A 172 -7.83 -8.71 2.90
C LEU A 172 -7.40 -9.93 2.10
N ALA A 173 -8.25 -10.38 1.17
CA ALA A 173 -7.95 -11.46 0.24
C ALA A 173 -8.05 -10.95 -1.19
N SER A 174 -7.14 -11.39 -2.06
CA SER A 174 -7.10 -10.92 -3.44
C SER A 174 -8.28 -11.50 -4.23
N GLY A 175 -8.89 -10.67 -5.08
CA GLY A 175 -9.99 -11.07 -5.95
C GLY A 175 -9.52 -11.71 -7.26
N THR A 176 -8.24 -11.61 -7.60
CA THR A 176 -7.73 -12.06 -8.92
C THR A 176 -6.66 -13.16 -8.84
N ARG A 177 -5.99 -13.29 -7.70
CA ARG A 177 -4.91 -14.26 -7.44
C ARG A 177 -5.29 -15.13 -6.26
N ASP A 178 -5.55 -16.41 -6.54
CA ASP A 178 -5.95 -17.38 -5.53
C ASP A 178 -4.89 -17.52 -4.43
N GLY A 179 -5.35 -17.66 -3.19
CA GLY A 179 -4.53 -17.81 -1.99
C GLY A 179 -3.62 -16.63 -1.63
N LEU A 180 -3.68 -15.49 -2.35
CA LEU A 180 -2.94 -14.29 -2.00
C LEU A 180 -3.75 -13.45 -1.01
N GLU A 181 -3.13 -13.11 0.12
CA GLU A 181 -3.71 -12.25 1.15
C GLU A 181 -2.82 -11.04 1.41
N LEU A 182 -3.43 -9.98 1.94
CA LEU A 182 -2.82 -8.71 2.25
C LEU A 182 -3.23 -8.28 3.65
N ASP A 183 -2.26 -7.98 4.52
CA ASP A 183 -2.50 -7.26 5.77
C ASP A 183 -1.92 -5.85 5.65
N ILE A 184 -2.72 -4.83 5.97
CA ILE A 184 -2.31 -3.43 6.08
C ILE A 184 -2.37 -3.06 7.56
N VAL A 185 -1.22 -2.85 8.17
CA VAL A 185 -1.10 -2.42 9.56
C VAL A 185 -0.91 -0.92 9.59
N PHE A 186 -1.82 -0.18 10.21
CA PHE A 186 -1.77 1.28 10.32
C PHE A 186 -0.96 1.68 11.54
N VAL A 187 0.11 2.46 11.32
CA VAL A 187 1.12 2.75 12.34
C VAL A 187 1.43 4.23 12.51
N GLU A 188 1.79 4.61 13.72
CA GLU A 188 2.28 5.95 14.07
C GLU A 188 3.73 5.90 14.57
N GLY A 189 4.50 6.93 14.22
CA GLY A 189 5.89 7.08 14.63
C GLY A 189 6.88 6.59 13.57
N ASP A 190 8.01 6.04 14.03
CA ASP A 190 9.06 5.50 13.17
C ASP A 190 8.61 4.17 12.55
N GLU A 191 8.47 4.16 11.21
CA GLU A 191 7.91 3.02 10.48
C GLU A 191 8.88 1.82 10.46
N ALA A 192 10.19 2.07 10.42
CA ALA A 192 11.20 1.01 10.41
C ALA A 192 11.31 0.33 11.78
N ALA A 193 11.40 1.12 12.85
CA ALA A 193 11.43 0.63 14.22
C ALA A 193 10.12 -0.12 14.55
N THR A 194 8.98 0.38 14.07
CA THR A 194 7.71 -0.31 14.23
C THR A 194 7.69 -1.64 13.51
N ALA A 195 8.06 -1.70 12.22
CA ALA A 195 8.12 -2.98 11.49
C ALA A 195 9.02 -4.01 12.20
N ALA A 196 10.20 -3.60 12.67
CA ALA A 196 11.09 -4.48 13.43
C ALA A 196 10.43 -5.01 14.71
N ARG A 197 9.74 -4.15 15.45
CA ARG A 197 9.01 -4.50 16.66
C ARG A 197 7.84 -5.45 16.39
N LEU A 198 7.06 -5.23 15.33
CA LEU A 198 5.95 -6.12 14.96
C LEU A 198 6.46 -7.54 14.70
N ARG A 199 7.58 -7.69 13.99
CA ARG A 199 8.19 -8.99 13.67
C ARG A 199 8.77 -9.68 14.90
N ALA A 200 9.35 -8.90 15.82
CA ALA A 200 9.93 -9.44 17.05
C ALA A 200 8.86 -9.89 18.05
N ALA A 201 7.81 -9.08 18.24
CA ALA A 201 6.74 -9.37 19.19
C ALA A 201 5.80 -10.46 18.68
N GLU A 202 5.48 -10.41 17.39
CA GLU A 202 4.52 -11.30 16.73
C GLU A 202 5.16 -11.80 15.42
N PRO A 203 6.00 -12.83 15.46
CA PRO A 203 6.61 -13.38 14.26
C PRO A 203 5.55 -14.01 13.35
N HIS A 204 5.85 -14.09 12.04
CA HIS A 204 5.02 -14.82 11.10
C HIS A 204 5.11 -16.33 11.36
N ASP A 205 4.02 -17.04 11.10
CA ASP A 205 3.99 -18.49 11.22
C ASP A 205 4.86 -19.15 10.14
N ALA A 206 5.48 -20.29 10.46
CA ALA A 206 6.37 -21.00 9.53
C ALA A 206 5.65 -21.53 8.27
N ALA A 207 4.33 -21.72 8.32
CA ALA A 207 3.52 -22.10 7.18
C ALA A 207 3.07 -20.91 6.32
N THR A 208 3.39 -19.68 6.72
CA THR A 208 3.09 -18.47 5.95
C THR A 208 4.27 -18.11 5.05
N GLU A 209 4.06 -18.18 3.74
CA GLU A 209 4.99 -17.64 2.76
C GLU A 209 4.80 -16.12 2.70
N ILE A 210 5.87 -15.37 2.95
CA ILE A 210 5.88 -13.91 2.86
C ILE A 210 6.35 -13.50 1.47
N VAL A 211 5.47 -12.85 0.70
CA VAL A 211 5.81 -12.22 -0.57
C VAL A 211 6.51 -10.89 -0.32
N VAL A 212 5.93 -10.08 0.58
CA VAL A 212 6.56 -8.86 1.10
C VAL A 212 6.06 -8.59 2.52
N ASP A 213 6.94 -8.12 3.39
CA ASP A 213 6.67 -7.46 4.66
C ASP A 213 7.50 -6.16 4.66
N ALA A 214 6.83 -5.02 4.46
CA ALA A 214 7.48 -3.75 4.16
C ALA A 214 6.79 -2.57 4.87
N PRO A 215 7.55 -1.72 5.59
CA PRO A 215 7.06 -0.43 6.02
C PRO A 215 7.02 0.57 4.86
N PHE A 216 6.02 1.44 4.89
CA PHE A 216 5.89 2.60 4.01
C PHE A 216 5.41 3.82 4.80
N ARG A 217 5.92 4.99 4.43
CA ARG A 217 5.54 6.29 4.98
C ARG A 217 4.40 6.90 4.19
N LEU A 218 3.42 7.48 4.87
CA LEU A 218 2.34 8.24 4.22
C LEU A 218 2.91 9.48 3.52
N ILE A 219 2.54 9.69 2.26
CA ILE A 219 2.94 10.88 1.52
C ILE A 219 2.03 12.04 1.92
N ASP A 220 2.62 13.15 2.36
CA ASP A 220 1.96 14.44 2.47
C ASP A 220 1.84 15.06 1.06
N PRO A 221 0.61 15.27 0.53
CA PRO A 221 0.44 15.76 -0.83
C PRO A 221 1.22 17.04 -1.09
N LEU A 222 1.87 17.10 -2.26
CA LEU A 222 2.71 18.23 -2.69
C LEU A 222 3.96 18.48 -1.83
N ARG A 223 4.32 17.55 -0.93
CA ARG A 223 5.53 17.63 -0.09
C ARG A 223 6.32 16.32 -0.17
N TYR A 224 7.47 16.38 -0.87
CA TYR A 224 8.28 15.19 -1.18
C TYR A 224 9.71 15.29 -0.60
N PRO A 225 9.89 15.47 0.72
CA PRO A 225 11.21 15.71 1.32
C PRO A 225 12.19 14.55 1.13
N TRP A 226 11.67 13.34 0.96
CA TRP A 226 12.39 12.07 0.78
C TRP A 226 12.93 11.88 -0.65
N ALA A 227 12.58 12.74 -1.61
CA ALA A 227 12.95 12.54 -3.02
C ALA A 227 14.46 12.65 -3.26
N ALA A 228 15.13 13.56 -2.54
CA ALA A 228 16.57 13.73 -2.63
C ALA A 228 17.32 12.49 -2.12
N ASP A 229 16.85 11.90 -1.02
CA ASP A 229 17.47 10.72 -0.42
C ASP A 229 17.34 9.49 -1.34
N ILE A 230 16.16 9.29 -1.95
CA ILE A 230 15.97 8.22 -2.95
C ILE A 230 16.94 8.41 -4.12
N ARG A 231 17.08 9.63 -4.65
CA ARG A 231 17.96 9.93 -5.78
C ARG A 231 19.45 9.74 -5.45
N ALA A 232 19.84 9.95 -4.19
CA ALA A 232 21.21 9.80 -3.71
C ALA A 232 21.54 8.37 -3.23
N SER A 233 20.55 7.47 -3.19
CA SER A 233 20.71 6.09 -2.71
C SER A 233 21.12 5.11 -3.80
N ASP A 234 21.32 3.86 -3.40
CA ASP A 234 21.56 2.73 -4.29
C ASP A 234 20.25 2.08 -4.82
N LEU A 235 19.08 2.69 -4.54
CA LEU A 235 17.82 2.25 -5.13
C LEU A 235 17.86 2.42 -6.66
N PRO A 236 17.15 1.57 -7.43
CA PRO A 236 17.21 1.64 -8.88
C PRO A 236 16.80 3.01 -9.44
N ALA A 237 17.74 3.70 -10.10
CA ALA A 237 17.50 5.03 -10.64
C ALA A 237 16.53 5.07 -11.83
N LYS A 238 16.32 3.93 -12.50
CA LYS A 238 15.49 3.78 -13.70
C LYS A 238 14.52 2.62 -13.57
N VAL A 239 13.32 2.77 -14.13
CA VAL A 239 12.30 1.71 -14.08
C VAL A 239 12.65 0.48 -14.94
N GLY A 240 13.49 0.63 -15.96
CA GLY A 240 13.88 -0.48 -16.85
C GLY A 240 15.10 -1.30 -16.42
N GLY A 241 15.80 -0.89 -15.35
CA GLY A 241 17.05 -1.51 -14.89
C GLY A 241 16.93 -2.56 -13.81
#